data_AF-A0A519SGQ1-F1
#
_entry.id   AF-A0A519SGQ1-F1
#
_cell.length_a   1.000
_cell.length_b   1.000
_cell.length_c   1.000
_cell.angle_alpha   90.00
_cell.angle_beta   90.00
_cell.angle_gamma   90.00
#
_symmetry.space_group_name_H-M   'P 1'
#
loop_
_entity.id
_entity.type
_entity.pdbx_description
1 polymer ?
#
loop_
_entity_poly.entity_id
_entity_poly.type
_entity_poly.pdbx_seq_one_letter_code
_entity_poly.pdbx_strand_id
1 'polypeptide(L)'
;MKVDILALGAHPDDVEMSCSGTLLAAVAAGKKIAIVDFTRGELGTRGTPEIRAAESAIVLCNAVNDRHPDHGRGSQLATEACFLSGLRMIETLGHNGQPQAAWRPKYVYHYIQDRQIPADFVVDITPYWAGKWASINAYGTQFFNTNADPAAPQTYLSGQTFSHFMEARAREFGHLIGVEFGEGFTVERTLGVKELGDLI
;
A
#
# COMPACT_ATOMS: atom_id res chain seq x y z
N MET A 1 -15.92 -10.81 -5.68
CA MET A 1 -16.42 -9.87 -4.67
C MET A 1 -15.96 -8.48 -5.09
N LYS A 2 -16.80 -7.44 -5.06
CA LYS A 2 -16.38 -6.07 -5.41
C LYS A 2 -15.82 -5.38 -4.17
N VAL A 3 -14.67 -4.70 -4.30
CA VAL A 3 -14.04 -3.92 -3.22
C VAL A 3 -14.05 -2.43 -3.55
N ASP A 4 -13.92 -1.58 -2.55
CA ASP A 4 -13.79 -0.13 -2.72
C ASP A 4 -12.33 0.26 -2.95
N ILE A 5 -11.40 -0.37 -2.23
CA ILE A 5 -9.95 -0.12 -2.32
C ILE A 5 -9.21 -1.44 -2.54
N LEU A 6 -8.28 -1.46 -3.50
CA LEU A 6 -7.32 -2.54 -3.71
C LEU A 6 -5.92 -2.00 -3.45
N ALA A 7 -5.23 -2.54 -2.46
CA ALA A 7 -3.83 -2.22 -2.21
C ALA A 7 -2.94 -3.32 -2.80
N LEU A 8 -1.91 -2.92 -3.53
CA LEU A 8 -0.95 -3.78 -4.20
C LEU A 8 0.42 -3.60 -3.54
N GLY A 9 1.01 -4.71 -3.11
CA GLY A 9 2.37 -4.78 -2.56
C GLY A 9 3.27 -5.59 -3.48
N ALA A 10 4.58 -5.34 -3.46
CA ALA A 10 5.54 -6.22 -4.10
C ALA A 10 5.73 -7.47 -3.23
N HIS A 11 5.74 -7.27 -1.92
CA HIS A 11 5.88 -8.30 -0.89
C HIS A 11 4.82 -8.11 0.21
N PRO A 12 4.46 -9.20 0.93
CA PRO A 12 3.66 -9.08 2.14
C PRO A 12 4.42 -8.27 3.18
N ASP A 13 3.79 -7.24 3.75
CA ASP A 13 4.32 -6.18 4.63
C ASP A 13 4.43 -4.78 3.99
N ASP A 14 4.61 -4.66 2.67
CA ASP A 14 4.74 -3.36 1.98
C ASP A 14 3.50 -2.49 2.22
N VAL A 15 2.32 -3.08 2.07
CA VAL A 15 1.04 -2.40 2.25
C VAL A 15 0.84 -2.01 3.71
N GLU A 16 1.17 -2.91 4.63
CA GLU A 16 1.05 -2.68 6.07
C GLU A 16 1.93 -1.54 6.54
N MET A 17 3.18 -1.51 6.07
CA MET A 17 4.12 -0.44 6.35
C MET A 17 3.64 0.91 5.83
N SER A 18 3.12 0.93 4.61
CA SER A 18 2.96 2.18 3.89
C SER A 18 1.56 2.77 3.92
N CYS A 19 0.50 1.97 3.96
CA CYS A 19 -0.87 2.47 3.86
C CYS A 19 -1.92 1.78 4.74
N SER A 20 -1.56 0.91 5.69
CA SER A 20 -2.54 0.24 6.55
C SER A 20 -3.37 1.19 7.41
N GLY A 21 -2.84 2.36 7.81
CA GLY A 21 -3.61 3.35 8.56
C GLY A 21 -4.79 3.88 7.74
N THR A 22 -4.53 4.17 6.46
CA THR A 22 -5.53 4.58 5.47
C THR A 22 -6.53 3.47 5.19
N LEU A 23 -6.07 2.21 5.10
CA LEU A 23 -6.96 1.07 4.91
C LEU A 23 -7.87 0.83 6.13
N LEU A 24 -7.34 0.97 7.34
CA LEU A 24 -8.12 0.90 8.58
C LEU A 24 -9.15 2.04 8.65
N ALA A 25 -8.76 3.26 8.25
CA ALA A 25 -9.68 4.39 8.15
C ALA A 25 -10.82 4.11 7.15
N ALA A 26 -10.50 3.51 5.99
CA ALA A 26 -11.50 3.12 5.01
C ALA A 26 -12.45 2.03 5.55
N VAL A 27 -11.92 1.02 6.24
CA VAL A 27 -12.73 -0.04 6.86
C VAL A 27 -13.66 0.55 7.94
N ALA A 28 -13.17 1.47 8.77
CA ALA A 28 -13.98 2.16 9.77
C ALA A 28 -15.11 3.00 9.13
N ALA A 29 -14.89 3.51 7.92
CA ALA A 29 -15.92 4.18 7.11
C ALA A 29 -16.84 3.20 6.34
N GLY A 30 -16.78 1.89 6.64
CA GLY A 30 -17.62 0.85 6.04
C GLY A 30 -17.21 0.42 4.63
N LYS A 31 -15.98 0.76 4.19
CA LYS A 31 -15.44 0.36 2.89
C LYS A 31 -14.91 -1.08 2.94
N LYS A 32 -15.05 -1.78 1.82
CA LYS A 32 -14.43 -3.09 1.59
C LYS A 32 -13.06 -2.89 0.98
N ILE A 33 -12.05 -3.53 1.54
CA ILE A 33 -10.67 -3.47 1.03
C ILE A 33 -10.21 -4.86 0.58
N ALA A 34 -9.22 -4.91 -0.30
CA ALA A 34 -8.42 -6.10 -0.55
C ALA A 34 -6.94 -5.73 -0.64
N ILE A 35 -6.06 -6.63 -0.20
CA ILE A 35 -4.61 -6.54 -0.34
C ILE A 35 -4.15 -7.65 -1.26
N VAL A 36 -3.19 -7.34 -2.11
CA VAL A 36 -2.68 -8.24 -3.15
C VAL A 36 -1.16 -8.07 -3.28
N ASP A 37 -0.40 -9.08 -2.87
CA ASP A 37 1.07 -9.05 -2.90
C ASP A 37 1.62 -9.72 -4.16
N PHE A 38 2.27 -9.02 -5.09
CA PHE A 38 2.78 -9.57 -6.36
C PHE A 38 3.62 -10.84 -6.19
N THR A 39 4.53 -10.84 -5.23
CA THR A 39 5.34 -12.00 -4.88
C THR A 39 4.92 -12.54 -3.51
N ARG A 40 5.42 -13.72 -3.15
CA ARG A 40 5.17 -14.29 -1.81
C ARG A 40 6.19 -13.76 -0.81
N GLY A 41 7.08 -12.84 -1.22
CA GLY A 41 8.26 -12.49 -0.45
C GLY A 41 9.21 -13.68 -0.28
N GLU A 42 9.29 -14.63 -1.21
CA GLU A 42 10.01 -15.90 -1.03
C GLU A 42 11.53 -15.76 -0.80
N LEU A 43 12.14 -14.65 -1.22
CA LEU A 43 13.51 -14.28 -0.85
C LEU A 43 13.61 -13.69 0.58
N GLY A 44 12.47 -13.43 1.23
CA GLY A 44 12.23 -13.01 2.62
C GLY A 44 11.33 -13.95 3.46
N THR A 45 11.04 -15.19 2.98
CA THR A 45 10.19 -16.26 3.59
C THR A 45 8.67 -16.24 3.29
N ARG A 46 7.96 -17.35 3.63
CA ARG A 46 7.00 -18.12 2.79
C ARG A 46 5.50 -17.68 2.79
N GLY A 47 4.82 -17.74 1.62
CA GLY A 47 3.35 -17.66 1.44
C GLY A 47 2.86 -18.22 0.06
N THR A 48 1.55 -18.29 -0.25
CA THR A 48 1.00 -18.84 -1.53
C THR A 48 -0.07 -17.93 -2.22
N PRO A 49 -0.26 -17.97 -3.57
CA PRO A 49 -0.85 -16.92 -4.41
C PRO A 49 -2.35 -17.04 -4.70
N GLU A 50 -3.08 -17.97 -4.06
CA GLU A 50 -4.33 -18.50 -4.60
C GLU A 50 -5.60 -17.62 -4.44
N ILE A 51 -5.52 -16.34 -4.05
CA ILE A 51 -6.73 -15.49 -3.94
C ILE A 51 -6.45 -14.07 -4.45
N ARG A 52 -6.83 -13.76 -5.69
CA ARG A 52 -6.90 -12.38 -6.19
C ARG A 52 -8.12 -12.21 -7.09
N ALA A 53 -9.04 -11.34 -6.72
CA ALA A 53 -10.15 -10.98 -7.60
C ALA A 53 -10.71 -9.58 -7.38
N ALA A 54 -11.02 -8.97 -8.53
CA ALA A 54 -12.15 -8.09 -8.84
C ALA A 54 -12.13 -6.64 -8.35
N GLU A 55 -12.01 -5.77 -9.35
CA GLU A 55 -12.54 -4.40 -9.48
C GLU A 55 -12.69 -3.56 -8.21
N SER A 56 -11.81 -2.55 -8.09
CA SER A 56 -11.75 -1.56 -7.02
C SER A 56 -11.86 -0.11 -7.49
N ALA A 57 -12.65 0.73 -6.83
CA ALA A 57 -12.74 2.14 -7.24
C ALA A 57 -11.37 2.87 -7.14
N ILE A 58 -10.56 2.47 -6.15
CA ILE A 58 -9.21 3.00 -5.88
C ILE A 58 -8.20 1.84 -5.91
N VAL A 59 -7.04 2.08 -6.52
CA VAL A 59 -5.87 1.20 -6.40
C VAL A 59 -4.75 1.98 -5.70
N LEU A 60 -4.17 1.39 -4.65
CA LEU A 60 -2.96 1.87 -3.97
C LEU A 60 -1.80 0.95 -4.35
N CYS A 61 -0.64 1.50 -4.73
CA CYS A 61 0.50 0.74 -5.26
C CYS A 61 1.81 1.15 -4.57
N ASN A 62 2.84 0.31 -4.73
CA ASN A 62 4.20 0.64 -4.30
C ASN A 62 4.67 2.01 -4.78
N ALA A 63 5.64 2.57 -4.06
CA ALA A 63 6.27 3.85 -4.37
C ALA A 63 6.89 3.86 -5.78
N VAL A 64 6.73 4.98 -6.48
CA VAL A 64 7.28 5.19 -7.83
C VAL A 64 8.82 5.15 -7.89
N ASN A 65 9.47 5.40 -6.75
CA ASN A 65 10.91 5.28 -6.58
C ASN A 65 11.22 4.86 -5.15
N ASP A 66 12.05 3.84 -4.96
CA ASP A 66 12.37 3.30 -3.66
C ASP A 66 13.83 2.80 -3.63
N ARG A 67 14.38 2.49 -2.44
CA ARG A 67 15.66 1.77 -2.37
C ARG A 67 15.54 0.35 -2.90
N HIS A 68 14.36 -0.26 -2.78
CA HIS A 68 14.12 -1.62 -3.25
C HIS A 68 13.61 -1.57 -4.70
N PRO A 69 14.34 -2.16 -5.68
CA PRO A 69 13.99 -2.04 -7.08
C PRO A 69 12.63 -2.65 -7.41
N ASP A 70 12.19 -3.65 -6.65
CA ASP A 70 10.88 -4.29 -6.88
C ASP A 70 9.71 -3.37 -6.55
N HIS A 71 9.88 -2.34 -5.71
CA HIS A 71 8.81 -1.38 -5.42
C HIS A 71 8.55 -0.50 -6.64
N GLY A 72 9.60 0.06 -7.25
CA GLY A 72 9.47 0.84 -8.49
C GLY A 72 8.93 -0.01 -9.65
N ARG A 73 9.35 -1.27 -9.76
CA ARG A 73 8.82 -2.21 -10.77
C ARG A 73 7.38 -2.61 -10.48
N GLY A 74 7.02 -2.85 -9.21
CA GLY A 74 5.66 -3.15 -8.78
C GLY A 74 4.71 -1.99 -9.04
N SER A 75 5.17 -0.77 -8.75
CA SER A 75 4.49 0.48 -9.13
C SER A 75 4.22 0.53 -10.62
N GLN A 76 5.26 0.36 -11.46
CA GLN A 76 5.12 0.41 -12.91
C GLN A 76 4.17 -0.67 -13.43
N LEU A 77 4.31 -1.92 -12.95
CA LEU A 77 3.45 -3.03 -13.32
C LEU A 77 1.98 -2.73 -12.98
N ALA A 78 1.72 -2.20 -11.79
CA ALA A 78 0.38 -1.85 -11.35
C ALA A 78 -0.24 -0.76 -12.23
N THR A 79 0.51 0.31 -12.50
CA THR A 79 0.10 1.41 -13.40
C THR A 79 -0.25 0.89 -14.79
N GLU A 80 0.65 0.10 -15.38
CA GLU A 80 0.44 -0.47 -16.71
C GLU A 80 -0.76 -1.43 -16.72
N ALA A 81 -0.89 -2.31 -15.73
CA ALA A 81 -2.04 -3.21 -15.61
C ALA A 81 -3.37 -2.45 -15.48
N CYS A 82 -3.42 -1.40 -14.67
CA CYS A 82 -4.61 -0.55 -14.52
C CYS A 82 -4.97 0.20 -15.82
N PHE A 83 -3.97 0.58 -16.61
CA PHE A 83 -4.20 1.17 -17.92
C PHE A 83 -4.77 0.13 -18.89
N LEU A 84 -4.10 -1.02 -19.01
CA LEU A 84 -4.45 -2.09 -19.94
C LEU A 84 -5.82 -2.71 -19.63
N SER A 85 -6.17 -2.88 -18.35
CA SER A 85 -7.47 -3.42 -17.94
C SER A 85 -8.66 -2.61 -18.46
N GLY A 86 -8.46 -1.30 -18.69
CA GLY A 86 -9.47 -0.40 -19.24
C GLY A 86 -9.63 -0.44 -20.76
N LEU A 87 -8.78 -1.17 -21.48
CA LEU A 87 -8.80 -1.21 -22.95
C LEU A 87 -9.71 -2.32 -23.45
N ARG A 88 -10.78 -1.96 -24.15
CA ARG A 88 -11.78 -2.92 -24.68
C ARG A 88 -11.23 -3.94 -25.68
N MET A 89 -10.10 -3.63 -26.32
CA MET A 89 -9.45 -4.50 -27.29
C MET A 89 -8.49 -5.52 -26.65
N ILE A 90 -8.22 -5.39 -25.35
CA ILE A 90 -7.41 -6.35 -24.60
C ILE A 90 -8.36 -7.31 -23.89
N GLU A 91 -8.50 -8.50 -24.45
CA GLU A 91 -9.31 -9.56 -23.84
C GLU A 91 -8.51 -10.25 -22.74
N THR A 92 -9.13 -10.37 -21.57
CA THR A 92 -8.61 -11.13 -20.42
C THR A 92 -9.65 -12.13 -19.97
N LEU A 93 -9.21 -13.25 -19.40
CA LEU A 93 -10.09 -14.31 -18.93
C LEU A 93 -10.10 -14.36 -17.41
N GLY A 94 -11.29 -14.46 -16.81
CA GLY A 94 -11.45 -14.72 -15.39
C GLY A 94 -11.09 -16.15 -15.03
N HIS A 95 -11.09 -16.45 -13.72
CA HIS A 95 -10.79 -17.79 -13.20
C HIS A 95 -11.73 -18.90 -13.70
N ASN A 96 -12.91 -18.53 -14.20
CA ASN A 96 -13.90 -19.42 -14.80
C ASN A 96 -13.68 -19.62 -16.31
N GLY A 97 -12.59 -19.10 -16.86
CA GLY A 97 -12.26 -19.13 -18.29
C GLY A 97 -13.13 -18.19 -19.15
N GLN A 98 -13.98 -17.36 -18.56
CA GLN A 98 -14.86 -16.45 -19.28
C GLN A 98 -14.20 -15.07 -19.48
N PRO A 99 -14.50 -14.36 -20.58
CA PRO A 99 -14.00 -13.00 -20.79
C PRO A 99 -14.37 -12.06 -19.65
N GLN A 100 -13.42 -11.21 -19.25
CA GLN A 100 -13.65 -10.14 -18.30
C GLN A 100 -14.07 -8.87 -19.04
N ALA A 101 -14.97 -8.10 -18.42
CA ALA A 101 -15.30 -6.78 -18.94
C ALA A 101 -14.10 -5.83 -18.77
N ALA A 102 -13.88 -4.96 -19.76
CA ALA A 102 -12.90 -3.90 -19.63
C ALA A 102 -13.28 -2.99 -18.47
N TRP A 103 -12.29 -2.71 -17.63
CA TRP A 103 -12.46 -2.04 -16.38
C TRP A 103 -11.25 -1.17 -16.06
N ARG A 104 -11.47 0.10 -15.76
CA ARG A 104 -10.41 1.03 -15.38
C ARG A 104 -10.68 1.57 -13.99
N PRO A 105 -9.74 1.47 -13.03
CA PRO A 105 -9.92 2.11 -11.74
C PRO A 105 -10.05 3.62 -11.93
N LYS A 106 -10.83 4.25 -11.06
CA LYS A 106 -11.01 5.70 -11.12
C LYS A 106 -9.76 6.44 -10.66
N TYR A 107 -9.07 5.85 -9.69
CA TYR A 107 -7.88 6.41 -9.05
C TYR A 107 -6.79 5.35 -8.89
N VAL A 108 -5.56 5.74 -9.18
CA VAL A 108 -4.33 4.98 -8.91
C VAL A 108 -3.39 5.91 -8.16
N TYR A 109 -3.01 5.52 -6.96
CA TYR A 109 -2.13 6.29 -6.08
C TYR A 109 -0.98 5.43 -5.60
N HIS A 110 0.16 6.03 -5.34
CA HIS A 110 1.35 5.32 -4.87
C HIS A 110 1.63 5.71 -3.44
N TYR A 111 1.65 4.74 -2.54
CA TYR A 111 2.09 4.99 -1.18
C TYR A 111 3.60 5.19 -1.13
N ILE A 112 4.07 5.93 -0.13
CA ILE A 112 5.50 6.22 0.06
C ILE A 112 6.05 5.30 1.16
N GLN A 113 7.18 4.65 0.91
CA GLN A 113 7.78 3.66 1.83
C GLN A 113 9.16 4.13 2.32
N ASP A 114 10.24 3.88 1.58
CA ASP A 114 11.61 4.14 2.06
C ASP A 114 12.11 5.55 1.72
N ARG A 115 12.23 5.83 0.42
CA ARG A 115 12.77 7.11 -0.08
C ARG A 115 11.84 8.25 0.30
N GLN A 116 12.43 9.41 0.60
CA GLN A 116 11.65 10.62 0.77
C GLN A 116 11.15 11.07 -0.61
N ILE A 117 9.83 11.14 -0.75
CA ILE A 117 9.14 11.65 -1.92
C ILE A 117 8.18 12.72 -1.40
N PRO A 118 8.08 13.91 -2.03
CA PRO A 118 7.02 14.86 -1.71
C PRO A 118 5.66 14.20 -1.89
N ALA A 119 4.82 14.20 -0.85
CA ALA A 119 3.47 13.69 -0.95
C ALA A 119 2.58 14.70 -1.70
N ASP A 120 1.79 14.21 -2.65
CA ASP A 120 0.77 15.01 -3.33
C ASP A 120 -0.48 15.18 -2.46
N PHE A 121 -0.76 14.20 -1.60
CA PHE A 121 -1.74 14.30 -0.51
C PHE A 121 -1.37 13.40 0.66
N VAL A 122 -1.91 13.71 1.83
CA VAL A 122 -1.73 12.94 3.07
C VAL A 122 -3.08 12.55 3.63
N VAL A 123 -3.19 11.33 4.15
CA VAL A 123 -4.36 10.87 4.92
C VAL A 123 -4.03 10.94 6.40
N ASP A 124 -4.88 11.59 7.20
CA ASP A 124 -4.79 11.53 8.67
C ASP A 124 -5.09 10.11 9.15
N ILE A 125 -4.09 9.49 9.78
CA ILE A 125 -4.19 8.16 10.34
C ILE A 125 -4.01 8.16 11.86
N THR A 126 -4.07 9.33 12.51
CA THR A 126 -3.90 9.49 13.96
C THR A 126 -4.80 8.53 14.75
N PRO A 127 -6.11 8.38 14.44
CA PRO A 127 -6.97 7.43 15.16
C PRO A 127 -6.63 5.96 14.92
N TYR A 128 -5.87 5.66 13.86
CA TYR A 128 -5.60 4.31 13.36
C TYR A 128 -4.13 3.88 13.55
N TRP A 129 -3.29 4.75 14.11
CA TRP A 129 -1.86 4.51 14.31
C TRP A 129 -1.58 3.21 15.08
N ALA A 130 -2.30 2.98 16.18
CA ALA A 130 -2.13 1.77 16.98
C ALA A 130 -2.43 0.49 16.18
N GLY A 131 -3.44 0.52 15.31
CA GLY A 131 -3.79 -0.60 14.44
C GLY A 131 -2.75 -0.84 13.35
N LYS A 132 -2.26 0.24 12.72
CA LYS A 132 -1.14 0.18 11.76
C LYS A 132 0.12 -0.41 12.41
N TRP A 133 0.47 0.07 13.60
CA TRP A 133 1.65 -0.43 14.30
C TRP A 133 1.50 -1.91 14.66
N ALA A 134 0.31 -2.33 15.08
CA ALA A 134 0.02 -3.74 15.35
C ALA A 134 0.12 -4.62 14.10
N SER A 135 -0.35 -4.15 12.93
CA SER A 135 -0.24 -4.92 11.68
C SER A 135 1.21 -5.10 11.23
N ILE A 136 2.04 -4.06 11.35
CA ILE A 136 3.48 -4.15 11.04
C ILE A 136 4.16 -5.16 11.98
N ASN A 137 3.92 -5.06 13.28
CA ASN A 137 4.56 -5.94 14.27
C ASN A 137 4.04 -7.40 14.22
N ALA A 138 2.95 -7.67 13.50
CA ALA A 138 2.51 -9.05 13.25
C ALA A 138 3.53 -9.84 12.42
N TYR A 139 4.35 -9.16 11.60
CA TYR A 139 5.48 -9.74 10.86
C TYR A 139 6.73 -9.81 11.74
N GLY A 140 6.61 -10.42 12.93
CA GLY A 140 7.67 -10.46 13.94
C GLY A 140 8.96 -11.20 13.55
N THR A 141 9.00 -11.83 12.38
CA THR A 141 10.21 -12.39 11.76
C THR A 141 10.93 -11.40 10.82
N GLN A 142 10.24 -10.35 10.36
CA GLN A 142 10.79 -9.33 9.46
C GLN A 142 11.23 -8.07 10.21
N PHE A 143 10.40 -7.61 11.15
CA PHE A 143 10.62 -6.38 11.90
C PHE A 143 11.23 -6.61 13.27
N PHE A 144 11.65 -5.51 13.89
CA PHE A 144 12.21 -5.53 15.23
C PHE A 144 11.28 -6.24 16.22
N ASN A 145 11.83 -7.25 16.88
CA ASN A 145 11.12 -8.06 17.86
C ASN A 145 12.10 -8.40 18.99
N THR A 146 11.77 -7.99 20.21
CA THR A 146 12.62 -8.23 21.39
C THR A 146 12.71 -9.70 21.78
N ASN A 147 11.80 -10.53 21.27
CA ASN A 147 11.79 -11.98 21.44
C ASN A 147 12.35 -12.75 20.23
N ALA A 148 12.95 -12.05 19.25
CA ALA A 148 13.56 -12.70 18.11
C ALA A 148 14.73 -13.60 18.54
N ASP A 149 14.96 -14.68 17.80
CA ASP A 149 16.13 -15.54 17.97
C ASP A 149 17.40 -14.69 17.81
N PRO A 150 18.28 -14.60 18.83
CA PRO A 150 19.54 -13.86 18.74
C PRO A 150 20.47 -14.36 17.63
N ALA A 151 20.29 -15.60 17.16
CA ALA A 151 21.04 -16.17 16.04
C ALA A 151 20.44 -15.84 14.67
N ALA A 152 19.25 -15.23 14.61
CA ALA A 152 18.62 -14.85 13.34
C ALA A 152 19.46 -13.79 12.61
N PRO A 153 19.58 -13.89 11.27
CA PRO A 153 20.27 -12.88 10.48
C PRO A 153 19.62 -11.50 10.68
N GLN A 154 20.43 -10.50 11.01
CA GLN A 154 19.97 -9.13 11.06
C GLN A 154 19.80 -8.59 9.63
N THR A 155 18.63 -8.05 9.37
CA THR A 155 18.29 -7.35 8.13
C THR A 155 18.10 -5.87 8.41
N TYR A 156 18.00 -5.07 7.35
CA TYR A 156 17.65 -3.66 7.42
C TYR A 156 16.35 -3.40 8.21
N LEU A 157 15.35 -4.29 8.09
CA LEU A 157 14.02 -4.14 8.69
C LEU A 157 13.97 -4.59 10.16
N SER A 158 14.81 -5.57 10.53
CA SER A 158 14.79 -6.20 11.86
C SER A 158 15.41 -5.33 12.98
N GLY A 159 16.08 -4.24 12.63
CA GLY A 159 16.72 -3.35 13.60
C GLY A 159 15.75 -2.30 14.17
N GLN A 160 15.92 -1.94 15.44
CA GLN A 160 15.09 -0.91 16.11
C GLN A 160 15.12 0.45 15.41
N THR A 161 16.25 0.78 14.76
CA THR A 161 16.40 1.99 13.93
C THR A 161 15.33 2.08 12.84
N PHE A 162 14.96 0.96 12.23
CA PHE A 162 13.94 0.93 11.19
C PHE A 162 12.55 1.24 11.76
N SER A 163 12.24 0.72 12.95
CA SER A 163 10.99 1.04 13.64
C SER A 163 10.89 2.53 13.98
N HIS A 164 11.97 3.13 14.48
CA HIS A 164 12.01 4.58 14.71
C HIS A 164 11.81 5.40 13.43
N PHE A 165 12.42 4.95 12.33
CA PHE A 165 12.23 5.56 11.02
C PHE A 165 10.75 5.53 10.57
N MET A 166 10.07 4.39 10.73
CA MET A 166 8.66 4.24 10.36
C MET A 166 7.74 5.19 11.14
N GLU A 167 7.95 5.33 12.45
CA GLU A 167 7.20 6.29 13.27
C GLU A 167 7.53 7.73 12.86
N ALA A 168 8.82 8.06 12.67
CA ALA A 168 9.24 9.39 12.26
C ALA A 168 8.61 9.80 10.92
N ARG A 169 8.52 8.89 9.94
CA ARG A 169 7.87 9.15 8.65
C ARG A 169 6.38 9.42 8.80
N ALA A 170 5.68 8.66 9.64
CA ALA A 170 4.26 8.90 9.88
C ALA A 170 4.03 10.28 10.54
N ARG A 171 4.90 10.66 11.49
CA ARG A 171 4.87 11.99 12.13
C ARG A 171 5.22 13.11 11.16
N GLU A 172 6.20 12.90 10.27
CA GLU A 172 6.57 13.86 9.22
C GLU A 172 5.35 14.18 8.34
N PHE A 173 4.64 13.15 7.86
CA PHE A 173 3.43 13.36 7.06
C PHE A 173 2.28 13.97 7.88
N GLY A 174 2.07 13.53 9.11
CA GLY A 174 1.05 14.12 10.00
C GLY A 174 1.27 15.62 10.18
N HIS A 175 2.52 16.02 10.39
CA HIS A 175 2.89 17.43 10.54
C HIS A 175 2.52 18.28 9.32
N LEU A 176 2.62 17.75 8.10
CA LEU A 176 2.28 18.48 6.87
C LEU A 176 0.81 18.92 6.82
N ILE A 177 -0.09 18.20 7.50
CA ILE A 177 -1.53 18.52 7.56
C ILE A 177 -2.01 18.87 8.97
N GLY A 178 -1.09 19.11 9.90
CA GLY A 178 -1.41 19.56 11.27
C GLY A 178 -1.96 18.47 12.22
N VAL A 179 -1.69 17.20 11.96
CA VAL A 179 -2.11 16.05 12.80
C VAL A 179 -0.90 15.27 13.32
N GLU A 180 -1.11 14.27 14.19
CA GLU A 180 0.00 13.53 14.80
C GLU A 180 0.63 12.51 13.84
N PHE A 181 -0.19 11.77 13.10
CA PHE A 181 0.27 10.74 12.17
C PHE A 181 -0.44 10.83 10.83
N GLY A 182 0.33 10.76 9.75
CA GLY A 182 -0.17 10.76 8.38
C GLY A 182 0.47 9.68 7.50
N GLU A 183 -0.22 9.32 6.43
CA GLU A 183 0.33 8.51 5.33
C GLU A 183 0.29 9.33 4.04
N GLY A 184 1.46 9.50 3.42
CA GLY A 184 1.61 10.26 2.18
C GLY A 184 1.49 9.40 0.94
N PHE A 185 0.92 9.99 -0.10
CA PHE A 185 0.72 9.35 -1.40
C PHE A 185 1.14 10.28 -2.55
N THR A 186 1.57 9.69 -3.66
CA THR A 186 1.70 10.39 -4.94
C THR A 186 0.59 10.02 -5.92
N VAL A 187 0.34 10.90 -6.88
CA VAL A 187 -0.77 10.76 -7.84
C VAL A 187 -0.27 10.63 -9.27
N GLU A 188 -0.96 9.84 -10.09
CA GLU A 188 -0.76 9.84 -11.54
C GLU A 188 -1.57 10.93 -12.26
N ARG A 189 -2.62 11.43 -11.60
CA ARG A 189 -3.56 12.40 -12.15
C ARG A 189 -3.78 13.52 -11.16
N THR A 190 -3.81 14.75 -11.67
CA THR A 190 -4.11 15.93 -10.87
C THR A 190 -5.39 15.74 -10.06
N LEU A 191 -5.31 15.99 -8.75
CA LEU A 191 -6.46 15.96 -7.87
C LEU A 191 -7.36 17.15 -8.17
N GLY A 192 -8.66 16.89 -8.32
CA GLY A 192 -9.68 17.92 -8.48
C GLY A 192 -10.55 18.01 -7.23
N VAL A 193 -10.84 19.22 -6.79
CA VAL A 193 -11.79 19.54 -5.72
C VAL A 193 -13.03 20.22 -6.31
N LYS A 194 -14.19 20.14 -5.65
CA LYS A 194 -15.37 20.89 -6.07
C LYS A 194 -15.41 22.26 -5.41
N GLU A 195 -15.00 22.33 -4.15
CA GLU A 195 -14.90 23.54 -3.35
C GLU A 195 -13.53 23.65 -2.68
N LEU A 196 -13.12 24.88 -2.32
CA LEU A 196 -11.79 25.13 -1.73
C LEU A 196 -11.56 24.42 -0.39
N GLY A 197 -12.62 24.10 0.36
CA GLY A 197 -12.55 23.43 1.66
C GLY A 197 -12.84 21.92 1.64
N ASP A 198 -12.89 21.30 0.45
CA ASP A 198 -13.16 19.85 0.33
C ASP A 198 -11.97 18.97 0.75
N LEU A 199 -10.77 19.56 0.79
CA LEU A 199 -9.61 18.95 1.42
C LEU A 199 -9.63 19.37 2.88
N ILE A 200 -9.45 18.39 3.75
CA ILE A 200 -9.33 18.55 5.20
C ILE A 200 -8.38 19.68 5.59
#